data_AF-A0A971NFB0-F1
#
_entry.id   AF-A0A971NFB0-F1
#
_cell.length_a   1.000
_cell.length_b   1.000
_cell.length_c   1.000
_cell.angle_alpha   90.00
_cell.angle_beta   90.00
_cell.angle_gamma   90.00
#
_symmetry.space_group_name_H-M   'P 1'
#
loop_
_entity.id
_entity.type
_entity.pdbx_description
1 polymer ?
#
loop_
_entity_poly.entity_id
_entity_poly.type
_entity_poly.pdbx_seq_one_letter_code
_entity_poly.pdbx_strand_id
1 'polypeptide(L)'
;MAIHEWSFKDRKGVAGFTILELLAVFAILAIIVALAAPRFVAVIEESKIKACDNNVEMIRKAAEMYYEVKGEWPQEQDLVDENYIERYIYCPLSNTESEEYAYDIDENGKVTCRNAANHSREPGV
;
A
#
# COMPACT_ATOMS: atom_id res chain seq x y z
N MET A 1 -4.45 -78.09 -4.54
CA MET A 1 -3.47 -77.06 -4.92
C MET A 1 -3.99 -76.36 -6.16
N ALA A 2 -4.74 -75.28 -5.99
CA ALA A 2 -5.24 -74.45 -7.08
C ALA A 2 -4.90 -73.01 -6.73
N ILE A 3 -3.98 -72.45 -7.50
CA ILE A 3 -3.52 -71.07 -7.42
C ILE A 3 -4.69 -70.15 -7.80
N HIS A 4 -5.15 -69.33 -6.85
CA HIS A 4 -6.17 -68.32 -7.10
C HIS A 4 -5.52 -67.21 -7.95
N GLU A 5 -5.98 -67.08 -9.18
CA GLU A 5 -5.55 -66.08 -10.15
C GLU A 5 -6.00 -64.69 -9.68
N TRP A 6 -5.04 -63.84 -9.32
CA TRP A 6 -5.33 -62.44 -9.00
C TRP A 6 -5.44 -61.65 -10.30
N SER A 7 -6.69 -61.42 -10.71
CA SER A 7 -7.02 -60.52 -11.82
C SER A 7 -6.71 -59.06 -11.42
N PHE A 8 -5.60 -58.52 -11.95
CA PHE A 8 -5.27 -57.10 -11.81
C PHE A 8 -6.12 -56.31 -12.80
N LYS A 9 -7.23 -55.75 -12.32
CA LYS A 9 -8.13 -54.92 -13.11
C LYS A 9 -7.42 -53.63 -13.53
N ASP A 10 -7.13 -53.48 -14.81
CA ASP A 10 -6.55 -52.27 -15.41
C ASP A 10 -7.36 -51.03 -15.00
N ARG A 11 -6.76 -50.20 -14.13
CA ARG A 11 -7.29 -48.87 -13.83
C ARG A 11 -7.11 -48.05 -15.10
N LYS A 12 -8.21 -47.76 -15.80
CA LYS A 12 -8.24 -46.81 -16.92
C LYS A 12 -7.43 -45.58 -16.52
N GLY A 13 -6.34 -45.34 -17.26
CA GLY A 13 -5.30 -44.38 -16.89
C GLY A 13 -5.89 -43.03 -16.53
N VAL A 14 -5.47 -42.52 -15.37
CA VAL A 14 -5.61 -41.10 -15.08
C VAL A 14 -4.78 -40.39 -16.14
N ALA A 15 -5.43 -39.69 -17.06
CA ALA A 15 -4.74 -38.88 -18.06
C ALA A 15 -3.90 -37.83 -17.31
N GLY A 16 -2.57 -37.94 -17.41
CA GLY A 16 -1.65 -36.96 -16.85
C GLY A 16 -1.66 -35.70 -17.71
N PHE A 17 -1.47 -34.55 -17.06
CA PHE A 17 -1.28 -33.26 -17.74
C PHE A 17 -0.09 -33.36 -18.69
N THR A 18 -0.25 -32.90 -19.93
CA THR A 18 0.85 -32.84 -20.88
C THR A 18 1.71 -31.60 -20.62
N ILE A 19 3.01 -31.67 -20.92
CA ILE A 19 3.90 -30.49 -20.84
C ILE A 19 3.40 -29.38 -21.79
N LEU A 20 2.82 -29.75 -22.93
CA LEU A 20 2.28 -28.82 -23.91
C LEU A 20 1.14 -27.97 -23.34
N GLU A 21 0.23 -28.56 -22.56
CA GLU A 21 -0.87 -27.83 -21.92
C GLU A 21 -0.34 -26.80 -20.92
N LEU A 22 0.67 -27.16 -20.13
CA LEU A 22 1.29 -26.22 -19.19
C LEU A 22 2.05 -25.09 -19.92
N LEU A 23 2.71 -25.40 -21.04
CA LEU A 23 3.38 -24.39 -21.88
C LEU A 23 2.40 -23.38 -22.49
N ALA A 24 1.25 -23.84 -22.98
CA ALA A 24 0.21 -22.96 -23.51
C ALA A 24 -0.34 -22.02 -22.43
N VAL A 25 -0.52 -22.51 -21.19
CA VAL A 25 -0.95 -21.68 -20.05
C VAL A 25 0.09 -20.61 -19.73
N PHE A 26 1.38 -20.97 -19.64
CA PHE A 26 2.43 -19.98 -19.38
C PHE A 26 2.56 -18.93 -20.49
N ALA A 27 2.35 -19.32 -21.75
CA ALA A 27 2.35 -18.38 -22.86
C ALA A 27 1.24 -17.31 -22.69
N ILE A 28 0.03 -17.72 -22.29
CA ILE A 28 -1.08 -16.79 -22.06
C ILE A 28 -0.81 -15.94 -20.80
N LEU A 29 -0.31 -16.53 -19.71
CA LEU A 29 0.05 -15.79 -18.49
C LEU A 29 1.12 -14.72 -18.76
N ALA A 30 2.12 -15.02 -19.57
CA ALA A 30 3.16 -14.06 -19.94
C ALA A 30 2.58 -12.84 -20.67
N ILE A 31 1.63 -13.05 -21.58
CA ILE A 31 0.94 -11.96 -22.29
C ILE A 31 0.13 -11.09 -21.31
N ILE A 32 -0.63 -11.72 -20.40
CA ILE A 32 -1.41 -10.98 -19.40
C ILE A 32 -0.49 -10.15 -18.49
N VAL A 33 0.59 -10.73 -17.98
CA VAL A 33 1.54 -10.03 -17.09
C VAL A 33 2.23 -8.88 -17.83
N ALA A 34 2.64 -9.07 -19.09
CA ALA A 34 3.26 -8.02 -19.89
C ALA A 34 2.35 -6.78 -20.04
N LEU A 35 1.04 -7.00 -20.21
CA LEU A 35 0.07 -5.90 -20.30
C LEU A 35 -0.27 -5.30 -18.92
N ALA A 36 -0.31 -6.12 -17.88
CA ALA A 36 -0.74 -5.70 -16.54
C ALA A 36 0.36 -4.98 -15.74
N ALA A 37 1.62 -5.41 -15.86
CA ALA A 37 2.75 -4.91 -15.07
C ALA A 37 2.90 -3.38 -15.03
N PRO A 38 2.88 -2.62 -16.17
CA PRO A 38 3.06 -1.17 -16.12
C PRO A 38 1.90 -0.45 -15.41
N ARG A 39 0.68 -1.02 -15.44
CA ARG A 39 -0.48 -0.44 -14.77
C ARG A 39 -0.38 -0.55 -13.25
N PHE A 40 0.20 -1.64 -12.75
CA PHE A 40 0.37 -1.84 -11.30
C PHE A 40 1.30 -0.80 -10.66
N VAL A 41 2.41 -0.46 -11.31
CA VAL A 41 3.36 0.53 -10.77
C VAL A 41 2.71 1.90 -10.62
N ALA A 42 1.96 2.35 -11.63
CA ALA A 42 1.24 3.63 -11.59
C ALA A 42 0.19 3.67 -10.46
N VAL A 43 -0.55 2.57 -10.25
CA VAL A 43 -1.54 2.49 -9.16
C VAL A 43 -0.88 2.55 -7.79
N ILE A 44 0.29 1.93 -7.61
CA ILE A 44 1.04 1.99 -6.35
C ILE A 44 1.47 3.43 -6.07
N GLU A 45 2.01 4.13 -7.06
CA GLU A 45 2.41 5.53 -6.91
C GLU A 45 1.22 6.43 -6.55
N GLU A 46 0.10 6.29 -7.28
CA GLU A 46 -1.14 7.02 -6.99
C GLU A 46 -1.68 6.70 -5.59
N SER A 47 -1.60 5.44 -5.14
CA SER A 47 -2.05 5.04 -3.81
C SER A 47 -1.22 5.68 -2.70
N LYS A 48 0.09 5.86 -2.93
CA LYS A 48 0.97 6.55 -1.97
C LYS A 48 0.64 8.04 -1.90
N ILE A 49 0.34 8.68 -3.03
CA ILE A 49 -0.10 10.08 -3.05
C ILE A 49 -1.40 10.24 -2.25
N LYS A 50 -2.40 9.40 -2.53
CA LYS A 50 -3.67 9.42 -1.78
C LYS A 50 -3.48 9.13 -0.28
N ALA A 51 -2.58 8.22 0.07
CA ALA A 51 -2.24 7.97 1.47
C ALA A 51 -1.59 9.20 2.12
N CYS A 52 -0.73 9.93 1.41
CA CYS A 52 -0.16 11.18 1.89
C CYS A 52 -1.25 12.24 2.13
N ASP A 53 -2.18 12.42 1.19
CA ASP A 53 -3.30 13.35 1.32
C ASP A 53 -4.20 13.00 2.52
N ASN A 54 -4.48 11.71 2.70
CA ASN A 54 -5.24 11.23 3.86
C ASN A 54 -4.52 11.50 5.18
N ASN A 55 -3.19 11.33 5.22
CA ASN A 55 -2.38 11.65 6.40
C ASN A 55 -2.44 13.14 6.74
N VAL A 56 -2.33 14.03 5.74
CA VAL A 56 -2.50 15.48 5.93
C VAL A 56 -3.85 15.78 6.57
N GLU A 57 -4.92 15.19 6.04
CA GLU A 57 -6.27 15.38 6.56
C GLU A 57 -6.46 14.84 7.98
N MET A 58 -5.83 13.70 8.31
CA MET A 58 -5.84 13.14 9.66
C MET A 58 -5.13 14.05 10.66
N ILE A 59 -3.95 14.56 10.30
CA ILE A 59 -3.16 15.47 11.15
C ILE A 59 -3.88 16.80 11.29
N ARG A 60 -4.50 17.33 10.23
CA ARG A 60 -5.29 18.56 10.28
C ARG A 60 -6.42 18.44 11.31
N LYS A 61 -7.16 17.32 11.29
CA LYS A 61 -8.22 17.08 12.29
C LYS A 61 -7.67 16.96 13.71
N ALA A 62 -6.52 16.31 13.89
CA ALA A 62 -5.85 16.24 15.18
C ALA A 62 -5.44 17.63 15.68
N ALA A 63 -4.88 18.45 14.80
CA ALA A 63 -4.50 19.83 15.09
C ALA A 63 -5.70 20.72 15.43
N GLU A 64 -6.82 20.56 14.73
CA GLU A 64 -8.07 21.25 15.03
C GLU A 64 -8.61 20.88 16.41
N MET A 65 -8.62 19.59 16.77
CA MET A 65 -9.02 19.15 18.11
C MET A 65 -8.12 19.74 19.20
N TYR A 66 -6.81 19.82 18.96
CA TYR A 66 -5.88 20.46 19.88
C TYR A 66 -6.19 21.96 20.03
N TYR A 67 -6.40 22.65 18.91
CA TYR A 67 -6.72 24.09 18.89
C TYR A 67 -8.02 24.39 19.64
N GLU A 68 -9.05 23.55 19.51
CA GLU A 68 -10.32 23.69 20.24
C GLU A 68 -10.14 23.68 21.77
N VAL A 69 -9.13 22.95 22.28
CA VAL A 69 -8.87 22.80 23.71
C VAL A 69 -7.87 23.85 24.22
N LYS A 70 -6.82 24.13 23.46
CA LYS A 70 -5.66 24.93 23.90
C LYS A 70 -5.68 26.37 23.39
N GLY A 71 -6.37 26.61 22.27
CA GLY A 71 -6.45 27.93 21.62
C GLY A 71 -5.19 28.32 20.81
N GLU A 72 -4.23 27.40 20.65
CA GLU A 72 -3.03 27.58 19.85
C GLU A 72 -2.79 26.37 18.94
N TRP A 73 -2.12 26.58 17.81
CA TRP A 73 -1.83 25.50 16.87
C TRP A 73 -0.67 24.64 17.38
N PRO A 74 -0.80 23.31 17.38
CA PRO A 74 0.24 22.42 17.88
C PRO A 74 1.39 22.29 16.89
N GLN A 75 2.56 21.97 17.41
CA GLN A 75 3.60 21.29 16.63
C GLN A 75 3.29 19.80 16.55
N GLU A 76 3.89 19.10 15.58
CA GLU A 76 3.69 17.65 15.42
C GLU A 76 4.01 16.87 16.70
N GLN A 77 5.00 17.33 17.46
CA GLN A 77 5.42 16.75 18.73
C GLN A 77 4.30 16.82 19.79
N ASP A 78 3.60 17.95 19.89
CA ASP A 78 2.52 18.15 20.86
C ASP A 78 1.35 17.18 20.62
N LEU A 79 1.08 16.86 19.35
CA LEU A 79 0.04 15.90 18.98
C LEU A 79 0.35 14.48 19.45
N VAL A 80 1.63 14.09 19.44
CA VAL A 80 2.08 12.78 19.93
C VAL A 80 2.11 12.76 21.46
N ASP A 81 2.70 13.79 22.07
CA ASP A 81 2.89 13.87 23.53
C ASP A 81 1.57 13.96 24.28
N GLU A 82 0.57 14.64 23.71
CA GLU A 82 -0.78 14.72 24.27
C GLU A 82 -1.75 13.66 23.72
N ASN A 83 -1.24 12.68 22.96
CA ASN A 83 -1.99 11.51 22.49
C ASN A 83 -3.22 11.86 21.61
N TYR A 84 -3.11 12.91 20.80
CA TYR A 84 -4.04 13.19 19.70
C TYR A 84 -3.76 12.28 18.48
N ILE A 85 -2.53 11.80 18.36
CA ILE A 85 -2.10 10.76 17.41
C ILE A 85 -1.24 9.72 18.13
N GLU A 86 -1.35 8.44 17.75
CA GLU A 86 -0.65 7.35 18.45
C GLU A 86 0.87 7.32 18.20
N ARG A 87 1.30 7.81 17.05
CA ARG A 87 2.71 7.83 16.61
C ARG A 87 2.92 8.86 15.52
N TYR A 88 4.17 9.23 15.29
CA TYR A 88 4.58 10.01 14.13
C TYR A 88 4.15 9.33 12.82
N ILE A 89 3.58 10.12 11.91
CA ILE A 89 3.11 9.68 10.61
C ILE A 89 4.12 10.13 9.58
N TYR A 90 4.68 9.20 8.81
CA TYR A 90 5.68 9.50 7.79
C TYR A 90 5.05 9.53 6.39
N CYS A 91 5.66 10.31 5.49
CA CYS A 91 5.25 10.35 4.09
C CYS A 91 5.47 8.98 3.39
N PRO A 92 4.42 8.35 2.81
CA PRO A 92 4.51 7.03 2.16
C PRO A 92 5.27 7.05 0.82
N LEU A 93 5.59 8.24 0.28
CA LEU A 93 6.44 8.42 -0.89
C LEU A 93 7.93 8.43 -0.53
N SER A 94 8.27 8.59 0.74
CA SER A 94 9.66 8.48 1.17
C SER A 94 10.15 7.04 1.01
N ASN A 95 11.43 6.90 0.62
CA ASN A 95 12.15 5.64 0.64
C ASN A 95 12.80 5.35 2.00
N THR A 96 12.65 6.27 2.97
CA THR A 96 13.25 6.21 4.31
C THR A 96 12.28 6.73 5.37
N GLU A 97 12.24 6.05 6.51
CA GLU A 97 11.47 6.46 7.69
C GLU A 97 12.33 7.44 8.53
N SER A 98 12.45 8.68 8.05
CA SER A 98 13.21 9.76 8.72
C SER A 98 12.26 10.87 9.17
N GLU A 99 12.56 11.51 10.29
CA GLU A 99 11.91 12.74 10.79
C GLU A 99 11.99 13.89 9.76
N GLU A 100 12.92 13.80 8.81
CA GLU A 100 13.03 14.72 7.67
C GLU A 100 11.80 14.68 6.75
N TYR A 101 11.05 13.58 6.72
CA TYR A 101 9.87 13.38 5.86
C TYR A 101 8.53 13.38 6.61
N ALA A 102 8.52 14.07 7.74
CA ALA A 102 7.33 14.29 8.57
C ALA A 102 6.44 15.43 8.03
N TYR A 103 5.35 15.69 8.73
CA TYR A 103 4.39 16.73 8.39
C TYR A 103 4.63 17.99 9.23
N ASP A 104 4.43 19.15 8.63
CA ASP A 104 4.63 20.45 9.26
C ASP A 104 3.28 21.15 9.42
N ILE A 105 3.06 21.81 10.56
CA ILE A 105 1.83 22.55 10.86
C ILE A 105 2.22 24.02 10.98
N ASP A 106 1.70 24.86 10.07
CA ASP A 106 1.98 26.29 10.10
C ASP A 106 1.16 27.03 11.19
N GLU A 107 1.47 28.31 11.40
CA GLU A 107 0.78 29.18 12.37
C GLU A 107 -0.72 29.39 12.07
N ASN A 108 -1.20 28.98 10.89
CA ASN A 108 -2.59 29.06 10.47
C ASN A 108 -3.30 27.68 10.51
N GLY A 109 -2.62 26.63 10.97
CA GLY A 109 -3.15 25.26 11.00
C GLY A 109 -3.07 24.54 9.64
N LYS A 110 -2.36 25.08 8.65
CA LYS A 110 -2.12 24.39 7.37
C LYS A 110 -1.10 23.28 7.60
N VAL A 111 -1.53 22.05 7.35
CA VAL A 111 -0.66 20.89 7.39
C VAL A 111 -0.01 20.69 6.02
N THR A 112 1.32 20.59 5.98
CA THR A 112 2.09 20.37 4.76
C THR A 112 3.03 19.18 4.90
N CYS A 113 3.17 18.40 3.83
CA CYS A 113 4.16 17.32 3.78
C CYS A 113 5.53 17.92 3.41
N ARG A 114 6.56 17.71 4.25
CA ARG A 114 7.91 18.24 3.98
C ARG A 114 8.57 17.63 2.72
N ASN A 115 8.14 16.44 2.32
CA ASN A 115 8.59 15.76 1.08
C ASN A 115 7.89 16.26 -0.21
N ALA A 116 7.22 17.43 -0.18
CA ALA A 116 6.41 17.96 -1.28
C ALA A 116 7.15 18.11 -2.62
N ALA A 117 8.50 18.13 -2.61
CA ALA A 117 9.31 18.19 -3.83
C ALA A 117 9.03 17.02 -4.81
N ASN A 118 8.56 15.87 -4.30
CA ASN A 118 8.29 14.68 -5.12
C ASN A 118 6.80 14.43 -5.42
N HIS A 119 5.88 15.25 -4.91
CA HIS A 119 4.46 15.15 -5.25
C HIS A 119 3.79 16.53 -5.19
N SER A 120 3.94 17.31 -6.27
CA SER A 120 3.42 18.68 -6.40
C SER A 120 1.88 18.79 -6.52
N ARG A 121 1.12 17.91 -5.88
CA ARG A 121 -0.33 18.07 -5.75
C ARG A 121 -0.61 18.61 -4.37
N GLU A 122 -0.92 19.91 -4.27
CA GLU A 122 -1.51 20.44 -3.06
C GLU A 122 -2.80 19.64 -2.76
N PRO A 123 -3.01 19.21 -1.51
CA PRO A 123 -4.23 18.51 -1.14
C PRO A 123 -5.42 19.47 -1.36
N GLY A 124 -6.27 19.17 -2.36
CA GLY A 124 -7.49 19.94 -2.63
C GLY A 124 -7.64 20.53 -4.05
N VAL A 125 -6.77 20.21 -5.02
CA VAL A 125 -6.95 20.56 -6.45
C VAL A 125 -7.10 19.35 -7.35
#